data_AF-A0A4Z1DQ83-F1
#
_entry.id   AF-A0A4Z1DQ83-F1
#
_cell.length_a   1.000
_cell.length_b   1.000
_cell.length_c   1.000
_cell.angle_alpha   90.00
_cell.angle_beta   90.00
_cell.angle_gamma   90.00
#
_symmetry.space_group_name_H-M   'P 1'
#
loop_
_entity.id
_entity.type
_entity.pdbx_description
1 polymer ?
#
loop_
_entity_poly.entity_id
_entity_poly.type
_entity_poly.pdbx_seq_one_letter_code
_entity_poly.pdbx_strand_id
1 'polypeptide(L)'
;MVLALTVCGIVVALVVVGLFLFGLRRRLIQRSGGTFDCSLRWDVGEQSDVNGKGWSYGVARYNGDRIEWFRVFSYALRPRRVLERSRIEVAGRRLPEGEEELALLSDAVILACVHEGTRLELAMSEDALTGFLAWLEAAPPGQRVNVA
;
A
#
# COMPACT_ATOMS: atom_id res chain seq x y z
N MET A 1 19.34 -24.78 35.34
CA MET A 1 19.26 -23.32 35.55
C MET A 1 19.97 -22.53 34.46
N VAL A 2 21.28 -22.75 34.23
CA VAL A 2 22.06 -22.03 33.20
C VAL A 2 21.41 -22.11 31.81
N LEU A 3 21.02 -23.31 31.37
CA LEU A 3 20.41 -23.54 30.04
C LEU A 3 19.08 -22.80 29.85
N ALA A 4 18.24 -22.71 30.90
CA ALA A 4 16.99 -21.95 30.86
C ALA A 4 17.24 -20.43 30.77
N LEU A 5 18.25 -19.92 31.49
CA LEU A 5 18.70 -18.53 31.39
C LEU A 5 19.25 -18.21 30.00
N THR A 6 20.00 -19.14 29.38
CA THR A 6 20.53 -18.94 28.02
C THR A 6 19.41 -18.92 26.98
N VAL A 7 18.45 -19.84 27.08
CA VAL A 7 17.29 -19.89 26.17
C VAL A 7 16.44 -18.62 26.31
N CYS A 8 16.13 -18.18 27.55
CA CYS A 8 15.42 -16.91 27.76
C CYS A 8 16.20 -15.72 27.19
N GLY A 9 17.52 -15.68 27.37
CA GLY A 9 18.37 -14.62 26.81
C GLY A 9 18.31 -14.58 25.27
N ILE A 10 18.36 -15.73 24.61
CA ILE A 10 18.25 -15.84 23.15
C ILE A 10 16.87 -15.39 22.67
N VAL A 11 15.80 -15.82 23.33
CA VAL A 11 14.42 -15.42 22.97
C VAL A 11 14.25 -13.91 23.10
N VAL A 12 14.71 -13.31 24.20
CA VAL A 12 14.64 -11.86 24.40
C VAL A 12 15.48 -11.13 23.35
N ALA A 13 16.70 -11.60 23.05
CA ALA A 13 17.54 -11.01 22.02
C ALA A 13 16.87 -11.07 20.64
N LEU A 14 16.25 -12.19 20.27
CA LEU A 14 15.50 -12.34 19.02
C LEU A 14 14.30 -11.39 18.95
N VAL A 15 13.55 -11.23 20.04
CA VAL A 15 12.43 -10.28 20.12
C VAL A 15 12.93 -8.85 19.95
N VAL A 16 14.01 -8.46 20.63
CA VAL A 16 14.58 -7.11 20.53
C VAL A 16 15.10 -6.83 19.11
N VAL A 17 15.80 -7.78 18.50
CA VAL A 17 16.27 -7.67 17.11
C VAL A 17 15.07 -7.57 16.14
N GLY A 18 14.03 -8.38 16.34
CA GLY A 18 12.81 -8.31 15.54
C GLY A 18 12.11 -6.95 15.64
N LEU A 19 11.96 -6.42 16.85
CA LEU A 19 11.39 -5.09 17.10
C LEU A 19 12.25 -3.98 16.49
N PHE A 20 13.58 -4.09 16.60
CA PHE A 20 14.51 -3.13 16.02
C PHE A 20 14.42 -3.10 14.48
N LEU A 21 14.42 -4.27 13.84
CA LEU A 21 14.26 -4.40 12.39
C LEU A 21 12.89 -3.88 11.93
N PHE A 22 11.83 -4.17 12.68
CA PHE A 22 10.49 -3.65 12.40
C PHE A 22 10.43 -2.12 12.51
N GLY A 23 11.04 -1.55 13.56
CA GLY A 23 11.16 -0.11 13.75
C GLY A 23 11.97 0.55 12.63
N LEU A 24 13.11 -0.04 12.25
CA LEU A 24 13.95 0.47 11.17
C LEU A 24 13.21 0.43 9.82
N ARG A 25 12.49 -0.65 9.53
CA ARG A 25 11.60 -0.76 8.37
C ARG A 25 10.55 0.35 8.38
N ARG A 26 9.83 0.52 9.48
CA ARG A 26 8.81 1.57 9.63
C ARG A 26 9.42 2.97 9.44
N ARG A 27 10.65 3.19 9.91
CA ARG A 27 11.37 4.47 9.74
C ARG A 27 11.82 4.70 8.30
N LEU A 28 12.31 3.67 7.61
CA LEU A 28 12.73 3.77 6.21
C LEU A 28 11.54 4.03 5.27
N ILE A 29 10.40 3.39 5.55
CA ILE A 29 9.14 3.63 4.82
C ILE A 29 8.66 5.07 5.08
N GLN A 30 8.56 5.48 6.34
CA GLN A 30 8.08 6.82 6.70
C GLN A 30 9.03 7.96 6.29
N ARG A 31 10.35 7.72 6.17
CA ARG A 31 11.32 8.75 5.78
C ARG A 31 11.11 9.35 4.39
N SER A 32 10.28 8.72 3.57
CA SER A 32 10.13 9.08 2.16
C SER A 32 8.98 10.05 1.87
N GLY A 33 8.31 10.56 2.91
CA GLY A 33 7.46 11.76 2.82
C GLY A 33 6.15 11.64 2.01
N GLY A 34 5.80 10.46 1.52
CA GLY A 34 4.62 10.25 0.69
C GLY A 34 4.08 8.83 0.79
N THR A 35 3.90 8.33 2.01
CA THR A 35 3.31 7.02 2.26
C THR A 35 1.88 7.15 2.73
N PHE A 36 0.99 6.31 2.22
CA PHE A 36 -0.40 6.25 2.64
C PHE A 36 -0.84 4.79 2.80
N ASP A 37 -1.73 4.54 3.76
CA ASP A 37 -2.28 3.21 3.97
C ASP A 37 -3.23 2.88 2.82
N CYS A 38 -2.98 1.73 2.19
CA CYS A 38 -3.72 1.30 1.01
C CYS A 38 -3.84 -0.22 0.99
N SER A 39 -5.08 -0.71 1.05
CA SER A 39 -5.38 -2.11 0.81
C SER A 39 -5.55 -2.35 -0.68
N LEU A 40 -4.93 -3.42 -1.19
CA LEU A 40 -4.98 -3.78 -2.60
C LEU A 40 -5.75 -5.08 -2.77
N ARG A 41 -6.69 -5.11 -3.71
CA ARG A 41 -7.31 -6.31 -4.25
C ARG A 41 -6.91 -6.43 -5.73
N TRP A 42 -6.26 -7.53 -6.08
CA TRP A 42 -5.72 -7.75 -7.42
C TRP A 42 -6.55 -8.78 -8.17
N ASP A 43 -6.66 -8.64 -9.49
CA ASP A 43 -7.36 -9.56 -10.39
C ASP A 43 -8.85 -9.71 -10.01
N VAL A 44 -9.53 -8.57 -9.91
CA VAL A 44 -10.97 -8.53 -9.65
C VAL A 44 -11.70 -8.78 -10.97
N GLY A 45 -12.54 -9.81 -10.99
CA GLY A 45 -13.43 -10.10 -12.12
C GLY A 45 -14.42 -8.96 -12.38
N GLU A 46 -15.13 -9.01 -13.51
CA GLU A 46 -16.06 -7.94 -13.92
C GLU A 46 -17.21 -7.72 -12.93
N GLN A 47 -17.53 -8.72 -12.09
CA GLN A 47 -18.44 -8.60 -10.95
C GLN A 47 -17.62 -8.41 -9.67
N SER A 48 -17.73 -7.22 -9.07
CA SER A 48 -17.13 -6.92 -7.77
C SER A 48 -17.82 -7.79 -6.70
N ASP A 49 -17.24 -8.96 -6.39
CA ASP A 49 -17.71 -9.78 -5.28
C ASP A 49 -17.52 -9.02 -3.96
N VAL A 50 -18.62 -8.78 -3.23
CA VAL A 50 -18.65 -8.05 -1.93
C VAL A 50 -18.11 -8.91 -0.77
N ASN A 51 -17.55 -10.09 -1.07
CA ASN A 51 -17.21 -11.12 -0.08
C ASN A 51 -15.97 -10.79 0.80
N GLY A 52 -15.40 -9.58 0.74
CA GLY A 52 -14.19 -9.21 1.51
C GLY A 52 -12.92 -10.05 1.27
N LYS A 53 -13.01 -11.13 0.48
CA LYS A 53 -11.92 -12.06 0.16
C LYS A 53 -11.02 -11.46 -0.91
N GLY A 54 -9.71 -11.54 -0.67
CA GLY A 54 -8.68 -11.06 -1.61
C GLY A 54 -8.05 -9.71 -1.26
N TRP A 55 -8.59 -8.98 -0.27
CA TRP A 55 -7.97 -7.75 0.21
C TRP A 55 -6.64 -8.04 0.90
N SER A 56 -5.59 -7.37 0.43
CA SER A 56 -4.28 -7.37 1.07
C SER A 56 -4.01 -6.01 1.65
N TYR A 57 -3.86 -5.94 2.97
CA TYR A 57 -3.55 -4.71 3.68
C TYR A 57 -2.08 -4.28 3.46
N GLY A 58 -1.87 -3.02 3.10
CA GLY A 58 -0.57 -2.51 2.69
C GLY A 58 -0.39 -1.01 2.91
N VAL A 59 0.83 -0.55 2.63
CA VAL A 59 1.19 0.87 2.55
C VAL A 59 1.67 1.12 1.12
N ALA A 60 1.09 2.12 0.47
CA ALA A 60 1.55 2.63 -0.79
C ALA A 60 2.52 3.80 -0.55
N ARG A 61 3.53 3.93 -1.42
CA ARG A 61 4.52 5.00 -1.38
C ARG A 61 4.62 5.67 -2.75
N TYR A 62 4.55 6.99 -2.80
CA TYR A 62 4.89 7.75 -4.00
C TYR A 62 6.39 7.70 -4.28
N ASN A 63 6.76 7.33 -5.51
CA ASN A 63 8.14 7.32 -5.99
C ASN A 63 8.21 7.93 -7.40
N GLY A 64 8.19 9.27 -7.46
CA GLY A 64 8.18 9.99 -8.73
C GLY A 64 6.92 9.69 -9.53
N ASP A 65 7.07 8.97 -10.64
CA ASP A 65 5.99 8.60 -11.57
C ASP A 65 5.42 7.19 -11.35
N ARG A 66 5.77 6.54 -10.24
CA ARG A 66 5.19 5.25 -9.83
C ARG A 66 4.80 5.25 -8.37
N ILE A 67 3.85 4.40 -8.03
CA ILE A 67 3.48 4.05 -6.66
C ILE A 67 3.98 2.66 -6.35
N GLU A 68 4.69 2.54 -5.24
CA GLU A 68 5.23 1.30 -4.72
C GLU A 68 4.35 0.81 -3.57
N TRP A 69 3.74 -0.36 -3.74
CA TRP A 69 2.85 -0.96 -2.74
C TRP A 69 3.58 -2.05 -1.92
N PHE A 70 3.54 -1.90 -0.61
CA PHE A 70 4.20 -2.74 0.37
C PHE A 70 3.18 -3.40 1.29
N ARG A 71 3.32 -4.70 1.57
CA ARG A 71 2.44 -5.37 2.54
C ARG A 71 2.82 -4.99 3.97
N VAL A 72 1.87 -4.55 4.79
CA VAL A 72 2.15 -4.11 6.18
C VAL A 72 2.71 -5.24 7.03
N PHE A 73 2.07 -6.41 6.97
CA PHE A 73 2.46 -7.62 7.73
C PHE A 73 3.48 -8.51 7.00
N SER A 74 4.46 -7.94 6.30
CA SER A 74 5.53 -8.71 5.63
C SER A 74 6.92 -8.24 6.07
N TYR A 75 7.85 -9.18 6.23
CA TYR A 75 9.26 -8.88 6.49
C TYR A 75 10.03 -8.40 5.25
N ALA A 76 9.40 -8.41 4.07
CA ALA A 76 10.01 -7.93 2.84
C ALA A 76 10.17 -6.39 2.85
N LEU A 77 11.39 -5.93 2.62
CA LEU A 77 11.73 -4.51 2.37
C LEU A 77 11.48 -4.09 0.91
N ARG A 78 11.12 -5.03 0.04
CA ARG A 78 10.84 -4.77 -1.38
C ARG A 78 9.35 -4.52 -1.61
N PRO A 79 8.99 -3.61 -2.53
CA PRO A 79 7.60 -3.44 -2.93
C PRO A 79 7.11 -4.74 -3.57
N ARG A 80 5.92 -5.18 -3.18
CA ARG A 80 5.32 -6.39 -3.76
C ARG A 80 4.67 -6.10 -5.10
N ARG A 81 4.20 -4.86 -5.27
CA ARG A 81 3.62 -4.36 -6.51
C ARG A 81 4.09 -2.95 -6.75
N VAL A 82 4.24 -2.60 -8.02
CA VAL A 82 4.60 -1.27 -8.49
C VAL A 82 3.56 -0.89 -9.52
N LEU A 83 2.93 0.26 -9.33
CA LEU A 83 1.90 0.80 -10.21
C LEU A 83 2.49 2.05 -10.87
N GLU A 84 2.76 1.98 -12.16
CA GLU A 84 3.19 3.15 -12.93
C GLU A 84 2.00 4.05 -13.22
N ARG A 85 2.22 5.36 -13.09
CA ARG A 85 1.20 6.36 -13.34
C ARG A 85 0.63 6.32 -14.75
N SER A 86 1.51 6.19 -15.74
CA SER A 86 1.16 6.15 -17.16
C SER A 86 0.35 4.91 -17.56
N ARG A 87 0.35 3.88 -16.72
CA ARG A 87 -0.26 2.57 -16.99
C ARG A 87 -1.47 2.28 -16.10
N ILE A 88 -1.80 3.17 -15.17
CA ILE A 88 -2.93 2.99 -14.26
C ILE A 88 -4.04 3.97 -14.61
N GLU A 89 -5.21 3.43 -14.89
CA GLU A 89 -6.41 4.19 -15.23
C GLU A 89 -7.46 3.99 -14.13
N VAL A 90 -8.11 5.07 -13.71
CA VAL A 90 -9.20 5.01 -12.74
C VAL A 90 -10.50 4.75 -13.47
N ALA A 91 -11.08 3.57 -13.24
CA ALA A 91 -12.35 3.16 -13.83
C ALA A 91 -13.56 3.66 -13.03
N GLY A 92 -13.41 3.81 -11.71
CA GLY A 92 -14.50 4.30 -10.86
C GLY A 92 -14.16 4.35 -9.38
N ARG A 93 -15.06 4.93 -8.60
CA ARG A 93 -14.97 4.99 -7.13
C ARG A 93 -16.22 4.39 -6.50
N ARG A 94 -16.04 3.74 -5.35
CA ARG A 94 -17.02 2.95 -4.64
C ARG A 94 -16.78 3.08 -3.13
N LEU A 95 -17.86 3.10 -2.34
CA LEU A 95 -17.77 2.96 -0.89
C LEU A 95 -17.75 1.46 -0.52
N PRO A 96 -17.01 1.06 0.52
CA PRO A 96 -17.07 -0.30 1.04
C PRO A 96 -18.46 -0.57 1.60
N GLU A 97 -18.98 -1.78 1.33
CA GLU A 97 -20.29 -2.21 1.83
C GLU A 97 -20.15 -3.55 2.56
N GLY A 98 -20.85 -3.70 3.70
CA GLY A 98 -20.97 -4.98 4.41
C GLY A 98 -19.66 -5.49 5.03
N GLU A 99 -19.26 -6.73 4.70
CA GLU A 99 -18.05 -7.37 5.26
C GLU A 99 -16.74 -6.71 4.82
N GLU A 100 -16.76 -5.90 3.74
CA GLU A 100 -15.59 -5.16 3.29
C GLU A 100 -15.21 -4.03 4.27
N GLU A 101 -16.18 -3.47 5.00
CA GLU A 101 -15.95 -2.43 6.01
C GLU A 101 -15.14 -2.96 7.21
N LEU A 102 -15.32 -4.24 7.58
CA LEU A 102 -14.51 -4.90 8.62
C LEU A 102 -13.09 -5.25 8.16
N ALA A 103 -12.90 -5.47 6.85
CA ALA A 103 -11.62 -5.88 6.28
C ALA A 103 -10.72 -4.68 5.90
N LEU A 104 -11.31 -3.49 5.77
CA LEU A 104 -10.66 -2.28 5.30
C LEU A 104 -10.40 -1.27 6.43
N LEU A 105 -9.67 -0.20 6.11
CA LEU A 105 -9.53 0.93 7.02
C LEU A 105 -10.91 1.54 7.27
N SER A 106 -11.18 1.98 8.49
CA SER A 106 -12.37 2.79 8.77
C SER A 106 -12.38 4.00 7.83
N ASP A 107 -13.51 4.25 7.17
CA ASP A 107 -13.67 5.33 6.18
C ASP A 107 -12.82 5.16 4.90
N ALA A 108 -12.43 3.93 4.56
CA ALA A 108 -11.74 3.68 3.30
C ALA A 108 -12.69 3.86 2.11
N VAL A 109 -12.21 4.51 1.05
CA VAL A 109 -12.86 4.56 -0.26
C VAL A 109 -12.18 3.56 -1.19
N ILE A 110 -12.96 2.77 -1.91
CA ILE A 110 -12.48 1.79 -2.89
C ILE A 110 -12.41 2.44 -4.27
N LEU A 111 -11.22 2.43 -4.84
CA LEU A 111 -10.93 2.92 -6.19
C LEU A 111 -10.75 1.73 -7.13
N ALA A 112 -11.63 1.58 -8.10
CA ALA A 112 -11.48 0.60 -9.17
C ALA A 112 -10.53 1.16 -10.22
N CYS A 113 -9.44 0.45 -10.47
CA CYS A 113 -8.41 0.85 -11.43
C CYS A 113 -8.12 -0.29 -12.41
N VAL A 114 -7.60 0.07 -13.57
CA VAL A 114 -7.05 -0.86 -14.57
C VAL A 114 -5.56 -0.58 -14.68
N HIS A 115 -4.72 -1.61 -14.50
CA HIS A 115 -3.28 -1.51 -14.70
C HIS A 115 -2.81 -2.56 -15.68
N GLU A 116 -2.25 -2.15 -16.83
CA GLU A 116 -1.79 -3.07 -17.88
C GLU A 116 -2.87 -4.09 -18.29
N GLY A 117 -4.13 -3.63 -18.41
CA GLY A 117 -5.28 -4.50 -18.71
C GLY A 117 -5.78 -5.36 -17.55
N THR A 118 -5.11 -5.34 -16.40
CA THR A 118 -5.56 -6.05 -15.19
C THR A 118 -6.42 -5.13 -14.32
N ARG A 119 -7.65 -5.56 -14.00
CA ARG A 119 -8.51 -4.85 -13.05
C ARG A 119 -8.02 -5.07 -11.62
N LEU A 120 -7.89 -3.99 -10.88
CA LEU A 120 -7.49 -3.98 -9.48
C LEU A 120 -8.32 -2.96 -8.71
N GLU A 121 -8.40 -3.14 -7.40
CA GLU A 121 -9.06 -2.20 -6.52
C GLU A 121 -8.13 -1.76 -5.41
N LEU A 122 -8.12 -0.47 -5.15
CA LEU A 122 -7.32 0.18 -4.12
C LEU A 122 -8.26 0.80 -3.10
N ALA A 123 -8.25 0.29 -1.87
CA ALA A 123 -8.97 0.91 -0.77
C ALA A 123 -8.00 1.78 0.03
N MET A 124 -8.32 3.05 0.19
CA MET A 124 -7.50 4.04 0.91
C MET A 124 -8.39 5.06 1.62
N SER A 125 -7.89 5.79 2.61
CA SER A 125 -8.67 6.86 3.24
C SER A 125 -8.99 8.00 2.27
N GLU A 126 -10.00 8.82 2.59
CA GLU A 126 -10.39 9.97 1.75
C GLU A 126 -9.24 10.99 1.55
N ASP A 127 -8.44 11.23 2.59
CA ASP A 127 -7.22 12.07 2.50
C ASP A 127 -6.21 11.49 1.50
N ALA A 128 -6.00 10.18 1.56
CA ALA A 128 -5.06 9.49 0.68
C ALA A 128 -5.55 9.45 -0.77
N LEU A 129 -6.88 9.29 -0.96
CA LEU A 129 -7.52 9.35 -2.27
C LEU A 129 -7.30 10.69 -2.94
N THR A 130 -7.50 11.78 -2.20
CA THR A 130 -7.29 13.13 -2.73
C THR A 130 -5.84 13.32 -3.18
N GLY A 131 -4.88 12.85 -2.38
CA GLY A 131 -3.47 12.86 -2.76
C GLY A 131 -3.16 11.98 -3.98
N PHE A 132 -3.80 10.82 -4.10
CA PHE A 132 -3.59 9.88 -5.20
C PHE A 132 -4.11 10.43 -6.53
N LEU A 133 -5.31 11.01 -6.53
CA LEU A 133 -5.88 11.65 -7.71
C LEU A 133 -5.06 12.89 -8.11
N ALA A 134 -4.66 13.72 -7.15
CA ALA A 134 -3.78 14.86 -7.42
C ALA A 134 -2.44 14.41 -8.04
N TRP A 135 -1.85 13.31 -7.57
CA TRP A 135 -0.65 12.73 -8.15
C TRP A 135 -0.89 12.19 -9.57
N LEU A 136 -2.04 11.54 -9.83
CA LEU A 136 -2.43 11.08 -11.16
C LEU A 136 -2.64 12.24 -12.15
N GLU A 137 -3.10 13.40 -11.69
CA GLU A 137 -3.35 14.59 -12.50
C GLU A 137 -2.12 15.50 -12.66
N ALA A 138 -1.20 15.53 -11.69
CA ALA A 138 -0.07 16.45 -11.67
C ALA A 138 0.95 16.19 -12.79
N ALA A 139 1.23 17.12 -13.71
CA ALA A 139 2.14 16.86 -14.85
C ALA A 139 3.48 16.14 -14.48
N PRO A 140 3.95 15.16 -15.28
CA PRO A 140 5.14 14.38 -14.96
C PRO A 140 6.37 15.28 -14.73
N PRO A 141 7.17 15.04 -13.69
CA PRO A 141 8.34 15.85 -13.38
C PRO A 141 9.40 15.66 -14.46
N GLY A 142 9.44 16.58 -15.42
CA GLY A 142 10.30 16.47 -16.60
C GLY A 142 9.83 17.25 -17.82
N GLN A 143 8.57 17.69 -17.85
CA GLN A 143 8.06 18.57 -18.92
C GLN A 143 8.60 20.00 -18.70
N ARG A 144 9.90 20.20 -18.96
CA ARG A 144 10.45 21.52 -19.22
C ARG A 144 9.83 21.99 -20.53
N VAL A 145 8.72 22.70 -20.43
CA VAL A 145 8.26 23.60 -21.49
C VAL A 145 9.39 24.60 -21.72
N ASN A 146 10.22 24.32 -22.72
CA ASN A 146 11.08 25.32 -23.33
C ASN A 146 10.14 26.35 -23.97
N VAL A 147 9.87 27.43 -23.24
CA VAL A 147 9.29 28.63 -23.83
C VAL A 147 10.45 29.34 -24.52
N ALA A 148 10.50 29.22 -25.84
CA ALA A 148 11.33 30.01 -26.74
C ALA A 148 10.45 31.02 -27.47
#